data_AF-A0A1C0ARA6-F1
#
_entry.id   AF-A0A1C0ARA6-F1
#
_cell.length_a   1.000
_cell.length_b   1.000
_cell.length_c   1.000
_cell.angle_alpha   90.00
_cell.angle_beta   90.00
_cell.angle_gamma   90.00
#
_symmetry.space_group_name_H-M   'P 1'
#
loop_
_entity.id
_entity.type
_entity.pdbx_description
1 polymer ?
#
loop_
_entity_poly.entity_id
_entity_poly.type
_entity_poly.pdbx_seq_one_letter_code
_entity_poly.pdbx_strand_id
1 'polypeptide(L)'
;MASNTLNLTEGSTRTLAEIFPTVEHIDRFNLRSDTARELLAQAEAELCTMGMSYAIALHEDFVKTCLSWLLPLGLVTRSQVREAKTFNIHEKIETASGVSMDIDSLQLFHLTRLMRNCHIHAGGQGSRELERHGNGLTSRQVAVWESLTKEPFTPIRQGAYVAVGVGGLIATLAIGKRLSYDVNLCLQSAIPRDKWADMAAAEYFSLGAKKPSHPKALRSVRGYARGRYDALSLTDRELTDAIDRIMGQSAI
;
A
#
# COMPACT_ATOMS: atom_id res chain seq x y z
N MET A 1 -15.52 19.02 -6.18
CA MET A 1 -16.84 19.50 -6.67
C MET A 1 -17.37 20.67 -5.86
N ALA A 2 -17.41 20.61 -4.52
CA ALA A 2 -17.87 21.72 -3.69
C ALA A 2 -17.06 23.02 -3.87
N SER A 3 -15.72 22.97 -3.96
CA SER A 3 -14.89 24.17 -4.17
C SER A 3 -15.17 24.87 -5.52
N ASN A 4 -15.42 24.10 -6.58
CA ASN A 4 -15.75 24.67 -7.91
C ASN A 4 -17.11 25.36 -7.92
N THR A 5 -18.09 24.85 -7.16
CA THR A 5 -19.38 25.54 -6.97
C THR A 5 -19.21 26.84 -6.17
N LEU A 6 -18.31 26.86 -5.19
CA LEU A 6 -18.00 28.06 -4.42
C LEU A 6 -17.24 29.12 -5.24
N ASN A 7 -16.44 28.72 -6.24
CA ASN A 7 -15.77 29.65 -7.16
C ASN A 7 -16.77 30.52 -7.96
N LEU A 8 -17.99 30.02 -8.21
CA LEU A 8 -19.05 30.82 -8.85
C LEU A 8 -19.58 31.95 -7.96
N THR A 9 -19.21 31.96 -6.68
CA THR A 9 -19.59 32.98 -5.68
C THR A 9 -18.40 33.74 -5.12
N GLU A 10 -17.25 33.66 -5.80
CA GLU A 10 -16.03 34.37 -5.40
C GLU A 10 -16.27 35.89 -5.35
N GLY A 11 -15.85 36.54 -4.26
CA GLY A 11 -16.11 37.96 -4.00
C GLY A 11 -17.48 38.26 -3.36
N SER A 12 -18.34 37.26 -3.17
CA SER A 12 -19.59 37.43 -2.44
C SER A 12 -19.33 37.71 -0.95
N THR A 13 -20.08 38.67 -0.39
CA THR A 13 -20.12 38.91 1.07
C THR A 13 -21.18 38.05 1.77
N ARG A 14 -21.99 37.32 0.99
CA ARG A 14 -23.07 36.46 1.50
C ARG A 14 -22.54 35.18 2.14
N THR A 15 -23.27 34.67 3.12
CA THR A 15 -22.92 33.41 3.80
C THR A 15 -23.44 32.21 3.02
N LEU A 16 -22.87 31.02 3.29
CA LEU A 16 -23.31 29.78 2.63
C LEU A 16 -24.79 29.49 2.82
N ALA A 17 -25.36 29.83 3.99
CA ALA A 17 -26.79 29.66 4.26
C ALA A 17 -27.66 30.55 3.35
N GLU A 18 -27.18 31.75 3.01
CA GLU A 18 -27.86 32.66 2.09
C GLU A 18 -27.75 32.22 0.62
N ILE A 19 -26.69 31.49 0.28
CA ILE A 19 -26.41 31.02 -1.09
C ILE A 19 -27.05 29.65 -1.36
N PHE A 20 -27.07 28.75 -0.37
CA PHE A 20 -27.55 27.38 -0.49
C PHE A 20 -28.58 27.03 0.61
N PRO A 21 -29.72 27.73 0.70
CA PRO A 21 -30.69 27.57 1.80
C PRO A 21 -31.37 26.19 1.84
N THR A 22 -31.25 25.40 0.77
CA THR A 22 -31.84 24.06 0.65
C THR A 22 -30.95 22.95 1.20
N VAL A 23 -29.69 23.24 1.58
CA VAL A 23 -28.79 22.25 2.17
C VAL A 23 -29.16 22.05 3.64
N GLU A 24 -29.48 20.80 4.01
CA GLU A 24 -29.86 20.46 5.38
C GLU A 24 -28.73 20.83 6.36
N HIS A 25 -29.08 21.53 7.44
CA HIS A 25 -28.16 22.04 8.46
C HIS A 25 -27.12 23.07 8.00
N ILE A 26 -27.30 23.72 6.83
CA ILE A 26 -26.36 24.74 6.33
C ILE A 26 -26.17 25.92 7.28
N ASP A 27 -27.19 26.24 8.10
CA ASP A 27 -27.12 27.32 9.11
C ASP A 27 -26.04 27.09 10.17
N ARG A 28 -25.63 25.83 10.39
CA ARG A 28 -24.51 25.48 11.28
C ARG A 28 -23.15 25.90 10.70
N PHE A 29 -23.10 26.16 9.40
CA PHE A 29 -21.93 26.59 8.65
C PHE A 29 -22.15 28.01 8.12
N ASN A 30 -22.39 28.96 9.04
CA ASN A 30 -22.57 30.40 8.75
C ASN A 30 -21.24 31.08 8.36
N LEU A 31 -20.56 30.51 7.36
CA LEU A 31 -19.29 30.95 6.83
C LEU A 31 -19.54 31.70 5.53
N ARG A 32 -18.65 32.65 5.21
CA ARG A 32 -18.60 33.24 3.87
C ARG A 32 -18.01 32.23 2.88
N SER A 33 -18.36 32.34 1.61
CA SER A 33 -17.91 31.41 0.56
C SER A 33 -16.38 31.28 0.46
N ASP A 34 -15.64 32.38 0.66
CA ASP A 34 -14.18 32.42 0.68
C ASP A 34 -13.61 31.61 1.86
N THR A 35 -14.09 31.86 3.07
CA THR A 35 -13.70 31.11 4.27
C THR A 35 -14.06 29.63 4.16
N ALA A 36 -15.25 29.32 3.63
CA ALA A 36 -15.66 27.94 3.41
C ALA A 36 -14.75 27.21 2.41
N ARG A 37 -14.32 27.89 1.35
CA ARG A 37 -13.38 27.33 0.36
C ARG A 37 -12.02 27.04 1.01
N GLU A 38 -11.50 27.96 1.81
CA GLU A 38 -10.23 27.77 2.53
C GLU A 38 -10.31 26.58 3.49
N LEU A 39 -11.40 26.48 4.25
CA LEU A 39 -11.63 25.36 5.17
C LEU A 39 -11.74 24.02 4.43
N LEU A 40 -12.43 23.98 3.28
CA LEU A 40 -12.50 22.77 2.44
C LEU A 40 -11.13 22.39 1.87
N ALA A 41 -10.32 23.36 1.45
CA ALA A 41 -8.97 23.10 0.93
C ALA A 41 -8.04 22.58 2.04
N GLN A 42 -8.12 23.14 3.25
CA GLN A 42 -7.38 22.65 4.41
C GLN A 42 -7.82 21.24 4.80
N ALA A 43 -9.13 21.00 4.87
CA ALA A 43 -9.68 19.67 5.16
C ALA A 43 -9.25 18.62 4.14
N GLU A 44 -9.19 18.97 2.84
CA GLU A 44 -8.69 18.06 1.80
C GLU A 44 -7.22 17.67 2.04
N ALA A 45 -6.36 18.65 2.34
CA ALA A 45 -4.95 18.39 2.64
C ALA A 45 -4.77 17.52 3.91
N GLU A 46 -5.57 17.76 4.95
CA GLU A 46 -5.57 16.95 6.17
C GLU A 46 -6.04 15.51 5.90
N LEU A 47 -7.12 15.34 5.14
CA LEU A 47 -7.62 14.03 4.72
C LEU A 47 -6.58 13.27 3.89
N CYS A 48 -5.89 13.95 2.97
CA CYS A 48 -4.82 13.36 2.18
C CYS A 48 -3.62 12.94 3.05
N THR A 49 -3.25 13.77 4.02
CA THR A 49 -2.18 13.49 4.99
C THR A 49 -2.51 12.26 5.85
N MET A 50 -3.74 12.18 6.37
CA MET A 50 -4.22 11.02 7.12
C MET A 50 -4.26 9.77 6.21
N GLY A 51 -4.80 9.91 5.00
CA GLY A 51 -4.86 8.84 4.01
C GLY A 51 -3.49 8.27 3.68
N MET A 52 -2.47 9.12 3.50
CA MET A 52 -1.09 8.71 3.27
C MET A 52 -0.55 7.89 4.44
N SER A 53 -0.84 8.32 5.68
CA SER A 53 -0.44 7.60 6.89
C SER A 53 -1.05 6.19 6.95
N TYR A 54 -2.34 6.06 6.66
CA TYR A 54 -3.01 4.76 6.59
C TYR A 54 -2.50 3.89 5.45
N ALA A 55 -2.29 4.45 4.26
CA ALA A 55 -1.77 3.71 3.10
C ALA A 55 -0.39 3.10 3.40
N ILE A 56 0.51 3.88 4.02
CA ILE A 56 1.84 3.42 4.41
C ILE A 56 1.76 2.34 5.50
N ALA A 57 0.90 2.52 6.50
CA ALA A 57 0.73 1.55 7.58
C ALA A 57 0.16 0.22 7.06
N LEU A 58 -0.82 0.26 6.17
CA LEU A 58 -1.40 -0.91 5.52
C LEU A 58 -0.34 -1.65 4.68
N HIS A 59 0.46 -0.91 3.90
CA HIS A 59 1.55 -1.51 3.13
C HIS A 59 2.59 -2.17 4.04
N GLU A 60 2.96 -1.53 5.15
CA GLU A 60 3.86 -2.14 6.14
C GLU A 60 3.29 -3.44 6.71
N ASP A 61 2.02 -3.46 7.13
CA ASP A 61 1.38 -4.67 7.66
C ASP A 61 1.29 -5.79 6.63
N PHE A 62 0.97 -5.44 5.39
CA PHE A 62 0.99 -6.36 4.25
C PHE A 62 2.38 -7.02 4.10
N VAL A 63 3.46 -6.23 4.00
CA VAL A 63 4.80 -6.81 3.80
C VAL A 63 5.27 -7.59 5.04
N LYS A 64 4.84 -7.21 6.26
CA LYS A 64 5.13 -8.00 7.48
C LYS A 64 4.47 -9.36 7.43
N THR A 65 3.22 -9.40 6.97
CA THR A 65 2.49 -10.64 6.77
C THR A 65 3.22 -11.52 5.76
N CYS A 66 3.66 -10.96 4.63
CA CYS A 66 4.48 -11.67 3.65
C CYS A 66 5.79 -12.20 4.24
N LEU A 67 6.52 -11.39 5.03
CA LEU A 67 7.72 -11.85 5.74
C LEU A 67 7.41 -12.99 6.71
N SER A 68 6.26 -12.96 7.38
CA SER A 68 5.87 -14.03 8.30
C SER A 68 5.66 -15.38 7.61
N TRP A 69 5.30 -15.39 6.31
CA TRP A 69 5.20 -16.62 5.53
C TRP A 69 6.55 -17.31 5.29
N LEU A 70 7.65 -16.56 5.42
CA LEU A 70 9.00 -17.09 5.30
C LEU A 70 9.53 -17.71 6.61
N LEU A 71 8.83 -17.50 7.74
CA LEU A 71 9.22 -18.05 9.05
C LEU A 71 9.26 -19.59 9.08
N PRO A 72 8.22 -20.32 8.62
CA PRO A 72 8.22 -21.78 8.68
C PRO A 72 9.27 -22.42 7.76
N LEU A 73 9.78 -21.65 6.80
CA LEU A 73 10.83 -22.06 5.86
C LEU A 73 12.24 -21.82 6.41
N GLY A 74 12.37 -21.19 7.58
CA GLY A 74 13.66 -20.85 8.17
C GLY A 74 14.42 -19.74 7.45
N LEU A 75 13.79 -19.05 6.49
CA LEU A 75 14.41 -17.97 5.71
C LEU A 75 14.46 -16.66 6.49
N VAL A 76 13.58 -16.49 7.47
CA VAL A 76 13.62 -15.40 8.44
C VAL A 76 13.36 -15.92 9.84
N THR A 77 13.78 -15.15 10.83
CA THR A 77 13.54 -15.39 12.26
C THR A 77 12.39 -14.54 12.77
N ARG A 78 11.77 -14.97 13.89
CA ARG A 78 10.71 -14.18 14.55
C ARG A 78 11.20 -12.78 14.95
N SER A 79 12.47 -12.64 15.31
CA SER A 79 13.07 -11.34 15.64
C SER A 79 13.09 -10.42 14.42
N GLN A 80 13.52 -10.94 13.27
CA GLN A 80 13.58 -10.16 12.02
C GLN A 80 12.20 -9.65 11.60
N VAL A 81 11.14 -10.45 11.76
CA VAL A 81 9.75 -10.04 11.48
C VAL A 81 9.28 -8.96 12.46
N ARG A 82 9.54 -9.14 13.77
CA ARG A 82 9.17 -8.15 14.81
C ARG A 82 9.87 -6.80 14.63
N GLU A 83 11.13 -6.83 14.21
CA GLU A 83 11.97 -5.66 13.98
C GLU A 83 11.78 -5.05 12.58
N ALA A 84 10.97 -5.66 11.72
CA ALA A 84 10.57 -5.05 10.47
C ALA A 84 9.75 -3.78 10.76
N LYS A 85 10.14 -2.68 10.14
CA LYS A 85 9.51 -1.35 10.24
C LYS A 85 9.43 -0.77 8.84
N THR A 86 8.61 0.26 8.65
CA THR A 86 8.43 0.92 7.34
C THR A 86 9.74 1.27 6.62
N PHE A 87 10.82 1.59 7.36
CA PHE A 87 12.09 2.01 6.76
C PHE A 87 13.01 0.87 6.31
N ASN A 88 12.84 -0.36 6.82
CA ASN A 88 13.75 -1.49 6.52
C ASN A 88 13.01 -2.77 6.08
N ILE A 89 11.69 -2.73 5.94
CA ILE A 89 10.89 -3.92 5.67
C ILE A 89 11.15 -4.50 4.27
N HIS A 90 11.40 -3.64 3.28
CA HIS A 90 11.74 -4.03 1.92
C HIS A 90 13.12 -4.69 1.84
N GLU A 91 14.14 -4.12 2.49
CA GLU A 91 15.49 -4.72 2.57
C GLU A 91 15.45 -6.12 3.20
N LYS A 92 14.62 -6.31 4.24
CA LYS A 92 14.45 -7.61 4.90
C LYS A 92 13.86 -8.66 3.97
N ILE A 93 12.88 -8.30 3.12
CA ILE A 93 12.28 -9.27 2.19
C ILE A 93 13.19 -9.53 0.97
N GLU A 94 13.92 -8.53 0.49
CA GLU A 94 14.96 -8.73 -0.53
C GLU A 94 16.04 -9.69 -0.05
N THR A 95 16.54 -9.47 1.17
CA THR A 95 17.56 -10.32 1.79
C THR A 95 17.06 -11.75 1.96
N ALA A 96 15.82 -11.92 2.41
CA ALA A 96 15.23 -13.24 2.62
C ALA A 96 14.92 -14.00 1.31
N SER A 97 14.64 -13.28 0.23
CA SER A 97 14.25 -13.88 -1.07
C SER A 97 15.40 -13.99 -2.08
N GLY A 98 16.45 -13.20 -1.91
CA GLY A 98 17.53 -13.05 -2.89
C GLY A 98 17.12 -12.28 -4.15
N VAL A 99 15.94 -11.66 -4.19
CA VAL A 99 15.43 -10.89 -5.33
C VAL A 99 15.46 -9.41 -4.98
N SER A 100 16.02 -8.60 -5.88
CA SER A 100 15.98 -7.14 -5.74
C SER A 100 14.67 -6.56 -6.25
N MET A 101 14.18 -5.52 -5.57
CA MET A 101 13.00 -4.75 -5.92
C MET A 101 13.35 -3.56 -6.81
N ASP A 102 12.32 -2.92 -7.37
CA ASP A 102 12.51 -1.71 -8.19
C ASP A 102 13.02 -0.53 -7.35
N ILE A 103 14.28 -0.14 -7.61
CA ILE A 103 14.96 0.91 -6.84
C ILE A 103 14.24 2.25 -6.89
N ASP A 104 13.64 2.62 -8.03
CA ASP A 104 12.91 3.87 -8.17
C ASP A 104 11.67 3.90 -7.29
N SER A 105 10.89 2.81 -7.28
CA SER A 105 9.74 2.65 -6.40
C SER A 105 10.13 2.68 -4.93
N LEU A 106 11.26 2.07 -4.55
CA LEU A 106 11.78 2.15 -3.17
C LEU A 106 12.16 3.57 -2.76
N GLN A 107 12.88 4.30 -3.61
CA GLN A 107 13.26 5.68 -3.32
C GLN A 107 12.04 6.59 -3.17
N LEU A 108 11.03 6.42 -4.02
CA LEU A 108 9.79 7.19 -3.92
C LEU A 108 8.92 6.76 -2.72
N PHE A 109 8.95 5.49 -2.32
CA PHE A 109 8.29 5.05 -1.08
C PHE A 109 8.96 5.64 0.16
N HIS A 110 10.30 5.73 0.16
CA HIS A 110 11.01 6.40 1.25
C HIS A 110 10.73 7.90 1.28
N LEU A 111 10.54 8.55 0.12
CA LEU A 111 10.09 9.94 0.06
C LEU A 111 8.73 10.09 0.77
N THR A 112 7.71 9.31 0.41
CA THR A 112 6.37 9.41 1.02
C THR A 112 6.39 9.06 2.51
N ARG A 113 7.19 8.07 2.92
CA ARG A 113 7.46 7.75 4.34
C ARG A 113 8.02 8.96 5.08
N LEU A 114 9.02 9.65 4.52
CA LEU A 114 9.65 10.80 5.15
C LEU A 114 8.71 12.02 5.20
N MET A 115 7.89 12.24 4.17
CA MET A 115 6.82 13.26 4.19
C MET A 115 5.83 12.98 5.32
N ARG A 116 5.33 11.73 5.42
CA ARG A 116 4.46 11.30 6.53
C ARG A 116 5.10 11.49 7.89
N ASN A 117 6.40 11.18 8.04
CA ASN A 117 7.11 11.38 9.29
C ASN A 117 7.16 12.85 9.71
N CYS A 118 7.30 13.78 8.75
CA CYS A 118 7.25 15.22 9.02
C CYS A 118 5.87 15.64 9.56
N HIS A 119 4.78 15.10 9.00
CA HIS A 119 3.43 15.38 9.52
C HIS A 119 3.19 14.84 10.93
N ILE A 120 3.63 13.61 11.21
CA ILE A 120 3.40 12.98 12.52
C ILE A 120 4.28 13.62 13.62
N HIS A 121 5.53 13.95 13.31
CA HIS A 121 6.52 14.31 14.33
C HIS A 121 6.93 15.78 14.35
N ALA A 122 6.71 16.53 13.26
CA ALA A 122 7.18 17.90 13.10
C ALA A 122 6.08 18.88 12.63
N GLY A 123 4.80 18.52 12.82
CA GLY A 123 3.67 19.36 12.43
C GLY A 123 3.64 19.69 10.93
N GLY A 124 4.19 18.80 10.09
CA GLY A 124 4.29 18.98 8.64
C GLY A 124 5.52 19.77 8.19
N GLN A 125 6.40 20.21 9.09
CA GLN A 125 7.64 20.89 8.70
C GLN A 125 8.67 19.91 8.13
N GLY A 126 9.26 20.28 6.99
CA GLY A 126 10.27 19.50 6.30
C GLY A 126 11.49 19.25 7.18
N SER A 127 11.95 18.00 7.23
CA SER A 127 13.16 17.62 7.93
C SER A 127 14.38 17.69 7.01
N ARG A 128 15.58 17.78 7.60
CA ARG A 128 16.85 17.69 6.86
C ARG A 128 17.00 16.37 6.11
N GLU A 129 16.48 15.28 6.68
CA GLU A 129 16.49 13.96 6.03
C GLU A 129 15.62 13.96 4.78
N LEU A 130 14.41 14.52 4.85
CA LEU A 130 13.49 14.63 3.72
C LEU A 130 14.06 15.53 2.61
N GLU A 131 14.62 16.70 2.96
CA GLU A 131 15.29 17.59 2.00
C GLU A 131 16.42 16.87 1.28
N ARG A 132 17.32 16.21 2.02
CA ARG A 132 18.43 15.46 1.44
C ARG A 132 17.94 14.34 0.52
N HIS A 133 16.90 13.61 0.93
CA HIS A 133 16.32 12.53 0.13
C HIS A 133 15.66 13.06 -1.14
N GLY A 134 14.84 14.11 -1.03
CA GLY A 134 14.17 14.74 -2.18
C GLY A 134 15.14 15.35 -3.19
N ASN A 135 16.21 16.02 -2.71
CA ASN A 135 17.24 16.57 -3.59
C ASN A 135 18.17 15.50 -4.18
N GLY A 136 18.16 14.28 -3.64
CA GLY A 136 18.92 13.15 -4.14
C GLY A 136 18.19 12.32 -5.21
N LEU A 137 16.94 12.65 -5.53
CA LEU A 137 16.16 11.91 -6.54
C LEU A 137 16.76 12.10 -7.94
N THR A 138 16.76 11.02 -8.71
CA THR A 138 17.18 11.07 -10.11
C THR A 138 16.11 11.73 -10.99
N SER A 139 16.48 12.22 -12.18
CA SER A 139 15.52 12.78 -13.14
C SER A 139 14.41 11.79 -13.51
N ARG A 140 14.73 10.48 -13.53
CA ARG A 140 13.74 9.42 -13.76
C ARG A 140 12.75 9.31 -12.61
N GLN A 141 13.22 9.34 -11.36
CA GLN A 141 12.35 9.28 -10.17
C GLN A 141 11.45 10.50 -10.06
N VAL A 142 11.99 11.69 -10.36
CA VAL A 142 11.22 12.93 -10.48
C VAL A 142 10.13 12.78 -11.54
N ALA A 143 10.47 12.31 -12.75
CA ALA A 143 9.48 12.12 -13.81
C ALA A 143 8.37 11.12 -13.44
N VAL A 144 8.71 10.04 -12.72
CA VAL A 144 7.71 9.09 -12.20
C VAL A 144 6.81 9.78 -11.16
N TRP A 145 7.38 10.53 -10.22
CA TRP A 145 6.62 11.28 -9.24
C TRP A 145 5.65 12.25 -9.90
N GLU A 146 6.13 13.11 -10.80
CA GLU A 146 5.31 14.10 -11.51
C GLU A 146 4.21 13.44 -12.36
N SER A 147 4.51 12.29 -12.97
CA SER A 147 3.52 11.51 -13.71
C SER A 147 2.41 10.96 -12.79
N LEU A 148 2.74 10.57 -11.57
CA LEU A 148 1.78 10.06 -10.59
C LEU A 148 0.96 11.18 -9.95
N THR A 149 1.61 12.27 -9.54
CA THR A 149 0.96 13.40 -8.86
C THR A 149 0.22 14.32 -9.83
N LYS A 150 0.58 14.31 -11.12
CA LYS A 150 0.16 15.30 -12.13
C LYS A 150 0.57 16.74 -11.79
N GLU A 151 1.61 16.88 -10.98
CA GLU A 151 2.14 18.16 -10.51
C GLU A 151 3.67 18.17 -10.63
N PRO A 152 4.28 19.32 -10.96
CA PRO A 152 5.74 19.45 -10.97
C PRO A 152 6.34 19.15 -9.59
N PHE A 153 7.50 18.50 -9.57
CA PHE A 153 8.20 18.21 -8.33
C PHE A 153 8.73 19.50 -7.73
N THR A 154 8.26 19.81 -6.52
CA THR A 154 8.74 20.98 -5.76
C THR A 154 9.86 20.54 -4.82
N PRO A 155 11.08 21.11 -4.93
CA PRO A 155 12.17 20.80 -4.03
C PRO A 155 11.78 21.05 -2.56
N ILE A 156 12.02 20.06 -1.71
CA ILE A 156 11.67 20.12 -0.30
C ILE A 156 12.79 20.83 0.46
N ARG A 157 12.43 21.78 1.33
CA ARG A 157 13.38 22.53 2.16
C ARG A 157 13.11 22.26 3.64
N GLN A 158 14.17 22.16 4.44
CA GLN A 158 14.03 22.07 5.89
C GLN A 158 13.23 23.26 6.45
N GLY A 159 12.30 22.99 7.35
CA GLY A 159 11.44 23.98 8.01
C GLY A 159 10.26 24.49 7.17
N ALA A 160 10.28 24.29 5.85
CA ALA A 160 9.13 24.59 5.00
C ALA A 160 8.00 23.58 5.22
N TYR A 161 6.75 24.01 5.08
CA TYR A 161 5.61 23.09 5.18
C TYR A 161 5.60 22.12 4.01
N VAL A 162 5.53 20.82 4.31
CA VAL A 162 5.44 19.74 3.33
C VAL A 162 3.97 19.55 3.01
N ALA A 163 3.53 19.95 1.82
CA ALA A 163 2.16 19.73 1.40
C ALA A 163 1.94 18.28 0.94
N VAL A 164 0.90 17.64 1.46
CA VAL A 164 0.39 16.36 0.95
C VAL A 164 -1.02 16.60 0.40
N GLY A 165 -1.08 16.89 -0.91
CA GLY A 165 -2.34 16.97 -1.63
C GLY A 165 -2.81 15.60 -2.14
N VAL A 166 -3.87 15.62 -2.93
CA VAL A 166 -4.44 14.44 -3.60
C VAL A 166 -3.38 13.70 -4.43
N GLY A 167 -2.53 14.43 -5.16
CA GLY A 167 -1.43 13.84 -5.93
C GLY A 167 -0.47 13.03 -5.07
N GLY A 168 -0.08 13.53 -3.90
CA GLY A 168 0.80 12.83 -2.97
C GLY A 168 0.19 11.54 -2.40
N LEU A 169 -1.12 11.55 -2.10
CA LEU A 169 -1.85 10.35 -1.70
C LEU A 169 -1.91 9.32 -2.84
N ILE A 170 -2.26 9.75 -4.06
CA ILE A 170 -2.30 8.88 -5.24
C ILE A 170 -0.92 8.25 -5.49
N ALA A 171 0.15 9.06 -5.45
CA ALA A 171 1.50 8.56 -5.60
C ALA A 171 1.83 7.50 -4.54
N THR A 172 1.50 7.75 -3.27
CA THR A 172 1.72 6.79 -2.17
C THR A 172 1.05 5.45 -2.44
N LEU A 173 -0.22 5.46 -2.86
CA LEU A 173 -0.98 4.24 -3.18
C LEU A 173 -0.41 3.52 -4.41
N ALA A 174 -0.08 4.26 -5.46
CA ALA A 174 0.45 3.69 -6.70
C ALA A 174 1.83 3.04 -6.48
N ILE A 175 2.71 3.72 -5.73
CA ILE A 175 4.04 3.20 -5.36
C ILE A 175 3.91 1.96 -4.47
N GLY A 176 3.05 2.00 -3.44
CA GLY A 176 2.77 0.85 -2.57
C GLY A 176 2.26 -0.35 -3.37
N LYS A 177 1.34 -0.13 -4.32
CA LYS A 177 0.85 -1.18 -5.23
C LYS A 177 1.98 -1.74 -6.11
N ARG A 178 2.82 -0.89 -6.70
CA ARG A 178 3.96 -1.34 -7.52
C ARG A 178 4.94 -2.21 -6.73
N LEU A 179 5.28 -1.78 -5.51
CA LEU A 179 6.14 -2.54 -4.60
C LEU A 179 5.49 -3.84 -4.13
N SER A 180 4.17 -3.89 -4.03
CA SER A 180 3.45 -5.13 -3.70
C SER A 180 3.64 -6.21 -4.78
N TYR A 181 3.77 -5.82 -6.05
CA TYR A 181 4.13 -6.77 -7.11
C TYR A 181 5.55 -7.30 -6.94
N ASP A 182 6.50 -6.46 -6.55
CA ASP A 182 7.88 -6.89 -6.29
C ASP A 182 7.94 -7.80 -5.04
N VAL A 183 7.17 -7.51 -4.00
CA VAL A 183 7.00 -8.40 -2.83
C VAL A 183 6.46 -9.76 -3.26
N ASN A 184 5.47 -9.79 -4.15
CA ASN A 184 4.98 -11.05 -4.69
C ASN A 184 6.06 -11.81 -5.46
N LEU A 185 6.89 -11.15 -6.27
CA LEU A 185 8.02 -11.79 -6.94
C LEU A 185 9.05 -12.34 -5.95
N CYS A 186 9.36 -11.59 -4.88
CA CYS A 186 10.22 -12.04 -3.79
C CYS A 186 9.67 -13.33 -3.16
N LEU A 187 8.37 -13.37 -2.84
CA LEU A 187 7.74 -14.57 -2.28
C LEU A 187 7.76 -15.75 -3.26
N GLN A 188 7.45 -15.52 -4.53
CA GLN A 188 7.46 -16.56 -5.56
C GLN A 188 8.85 -17.20 -5.73
N SER A 189 9.91 -16.40 -5.62
CA SER A 189 11.30 -16.88 -5.67
C SER A 189 11.72 -17.58 -4.38
N ALA A 190 11.33 -17.04 -3.21
CA ALA A 190 11.79 -17.53 -1.91
C ALA A 190 11.10 -18.84 -1.49
N ILE A 191 9.80 -18.96 -1.75
CA ILE A 191 9.00 -20.08 -1.26
C ILE A 191 9.12 -21.26 -2.25
N PRO A 192 9.56 -22.44 -1.78
CA PRO A 192 9.63 -23.64 -2.61
C PRO A 192 8.28 -24.02 -3.22
N ARG A 193 8.33 -24.57 -4.44
CA ARG A 193 7.12 -24.91 -5.21
C ARG A 193 6.21 -25.93 -4.52
N ASP A 194 6.79 -26.90 -3.82
CA ASP A 194 6.04 -27.88 -3.01
C ASP A 194 5.27 -27.20 -1.88
N LYS A 195 5.84 -26.16 -1.27
CA LYS A 195 5.18 -25.36 -0.23
C LYS A 195 4.07 -24.49 -0.78
N TRP A 196 4.25 -23.92 -1.97
CA TRP A 196 3.15 -23.27 -2.65
C TRP A 196 1.99 -24.21 -2.96
N ALA A 197 2.28 -25.44 -3.39
CA ALA A 197 1.26 -26.46 -3.62
C ALA A 197 0.55 -26.85 -2.31
N ASP A 198 1.30 -27.01 -1.21
CA ASP A 198 0.74 -27.25 0.12
C ASP A 198 -0.22 -26.13 0.54
N MET A 199 0.19 -24.87 0.38
CA MET A 199 -0.63 -23.69 0.71
C MET A 199 -1.91 -23.63 -0.14
N ALA A 200 -1.79 -23.82 -1.46
CA ALA A 200 -2.94 -23.78 -2.36
C ALA A 200 -3.96 -24.89 -2.06
N ALA A 201 -3.48 -26.10 -1.78
CA ALA A 201 -4.33 -27.22 -1.39
C ALA A 201 -4.98 -26.99 -0.03
N ALA A 202 -4.22 -26.57 0.98
CA ALA A 202 -4.72 -26.30 2.33
C ALA A 202 -5.77 -25.19 2.34
N GLU A 203 -5.55 -24.10 1.61
CA GLU A 203 -6.52 -23.00 1.49
C GLU A 203 -7.79 -23.45 0.75
N TYR A 204 -7.66 -24.23 -0.32
CA TYR A 204 -8.83 -24.79 -1.01
C TYR A 204 -9.69 -25.64 -0.07
N PHE A 205 -9.08 -26.50 0.75
CA PHE A 205 -9.83 -27.38 1.66
C PHE A 205 -10.31 -26.67 2.92
N SER A 206 -9.70 -25.56 3.34
CA SER A 206 -10.20 -24.76 4.47
C SER A 206 -11.43 -23.92 4.08
N LEU A 207 -11.52 -23.50 2.81
CA LEU A 207 -12.65 -22.72 2.28
C LEU A 207 -13.73 -23.59 1.60
N GLY A 208 -13.33 -24.74 1.08
CA GLY A 208 -14.15 -25.59 0.22
C GLY A 208 -14.96 -26.64 0.96
N ALA A 209 -16.04 -27.10 0.34
CA ALA A 209 -16.89 -28.16 0.89
C ALA A 209 -16.33 -29.59 0.71
N LYS A 210 -15.31 -29.77 -0.14
CA LYS A 210 -14.77 -31.10 -0.46
C LYS A 210 -13.66 -31.47 0.51
N LYS A 211 -13.59 -32.76 0.86
CA LYS A 211 -12.48 -33.33 1.62
C LYS A 211 -11.32 -33.70 0.69
N PRO A 212 -10.07 -33.75 1.19
CA PRO A 212 -8.91 -34.23 0.44
C PRO A 212 -9.11 -35.60 -0.22
N SER A 213 -9.81 -36.52 0.44
CA SER A 213 -10.10 -37.88 -0.05
C SER A 213 -11.14 -37.94 -1.18
N HIS A 214 -11.75 -36.82 -1.57
CA HIS A 214 -12.77 -36.84 -2.61
C HIS A 214 -12.14 -37.18 -3.98
N PRO A 215 -12.74 -38.08 -4.80
CA PRO A 215 -12.20 -38.46 -6.12
C PRO A 215 -12.01 -37.33 -7.15
N LYS A 216 -12.53 -36.13 -6.87
CA LYS A 216 -12.45 -34.93 -7.73
C LYS A 216 -11.62 -33.82 -7.05
N ALA A 217 -10.92 -34.14 -5.97
CA ALA A 217 -10.12 -33.19 -5.19
C ALA A 217 -9.08 -32.51 -6.08
N LEU A 218 -8.25 -33.28 -6.78
CA LEU A 218 -7.24 -32.75 -7.71
C LEU A 218 -7.83 -31.79 -8.73
N ARG A 219 -8.93 -32.18 -9.41
CA ARG A 219 -9.60 -31.30 -10.40
C ARG A 219 -10.04 -29.97 -9.78
N SER A 220 -10.53 -29.99 -8.54
CA SER A 220 -11.00 -28.79 -7.86
C SER A 220 -9.87 -27.92 -7.33
N VAL A 221 -8.85 -28.52 -6.70
CA VAL A 221 -7.64 -27.81 -6.26
C VAL A 221 -6.96 -27.15 -7.46
N ARG A 222 -6.85 -27.85 -8.60
CA ARG A 222 -6.31 -27.28 -9.84
C ARG A 222 -7.12 -26.10 -10.36
N GLY A 223 -8.46 -26.21 -10.35
CA GLY A 223 -9.34 -25.11 -10.74
C GLY A 223 -9.18 -23.89 -9.83
N TYR A 224 -9.01 -24.12 -8.54
CA TYR A 224 -8.73 -23.09 -7.55
C TYR A 224 -7.35 -22.44 -7.75
N ALA A 225 -6.31 -23.25 -7.92
CA ALA A 225 -4.93 -22.80 -8.15
C ALA A 225 -4.83 -21.93 -9.41
N ARG A 226 -5.52 -22.26 -10.51
CA ARG A 226 -5.59 -21.40 -11.71
C ARG A 226 -6.25 -20.03 -11.46
N GLY A 227 -7.08 -19.89 -10.43
CA GLY A 227 -7.73 -18.63 -10.11
C GLY A 227 -6.88 -17.71 -9.22
N ARG A 228 -6.02 -18.27 -8.36
CA ARG A 228 -5.30 -17.52 -7.31
C ARG A 228 -3.79 -17.69 -7.29
N TYR A 229 -3.28 -18.76 -7.87
CA TYR A 229 -1.88 -19.18 -7.90
C TYR A 229 -1.36 -19.38 -9.34
N ASP A 230 -2.05 -18.82 -10.34
CA ASP A 230 -1.78 -19.07 -11.77
C ASP A 230 -0.33 -18.74 -12.17
N ALA A 231 0.20 -17.64 -11.62
CA ALA A 231 1.59 -17.20 -11.83
C ALA A 231 2.63 -18.27 -11.47
N LEU A 232 2.31 -19.20 -10.58
CA LEU A 232 3.21 -20.28 -10.18
C LEU A 232 3.17 -21.46 -11.16
N SER A 233 2.10 -21.59 -11.96
CA SER A 233 1.90 -22.70 -12.89
C SER A 233 2.16 -24.07 -12.22
N LEU A 234 1.51 -24.32 -11.08
CA LEU A 234 1.64 -25.56 -10.33
C LEU A 234 1.14 -26.75 -11.16
N THR A 235 1.93 -27.82 -11.20
CA THR A 235 1.64 -29.02 -11.97
C THR A 235 0.65 -29.93 -11.26
N ASP A 236 -0.07 -30.76 -12.01
CA ASP A 236 -1.00 -31.76 -11.44
C ASP A 236 -0.27 -32.72 -10.49
N ARG A 237 1.03 -33.00 -10.73
CA ARG A 237 1.88 -33.79 -9.83
C ARG A 237 2.11 -33.07 -8.49
N GLU A 238 2.57 -31.81 -8.53
CA GLU A 238 2.80 -31.01 -7.30
C GLU A 238 1.54 -30.90 -6.44
N LEU A 239 0.38 -30.69 -7.09
CA LEU A 239 -0.92 -30.61 -6.41
C LEU A 239 -1.37 -31.96 -5.84
N THR A 240 -1.11 -33.07 -6.54
CA THR A 240 -1.39 -34.42 -6.03
C THR A 240 -0.56 -34.69 -4.79
N ASP A 241 0.75 -34.45 -4.86
CA ASP A 241 1.67 -34.68 -3.74
C ASP A 241 1.26 -33.84 -2.51
N ALA A 242 0.79 -32.60 -2.72
CA ALA A 242 0.27 -31.74 -1.66
C ALA A 242 -1.01 -32.28 -1.00
N ILE A 243 -1.95 -32.79 -1.81
CA ILE A 243 -3.18 -33.42 -1.30
C ILE A 243 -2.82 -34.64 -0.45
N ASP A 244 -1.90 -35.49 -0.92
CA ASP A 244 -1.47 -36.69 -0.21
C ASP A 244 -0.81 -36.37 1.14
N ARG A 245 0.03 -35.32 1.19
CA ARG A 245 0.62 -34.82 2.45
C ARG A 245 -0.45 -34.39 3.46
N ILE A 246 -1.48 -33.68 3.01
CA ILE A 246 -2.59 -33.26 3.89
C ILE A 246 -3.38 -34.47 4.41
N MET A 247 -3.61 -35.48 3.56
CA MET A 247 -4.26 -36.71 4.00
C MET A 247 -3.43 -37.47 5.04
N GLY A 248 -2.12 -37.55 4.84
CA GLY A 248 -1.19 -38.20 5.79
C GLY A 248 -1.15 -37.51 7.16
N GLN A 249 -1.31 -36.19 7.21
CA GLN A 249 -1.39 -35.43 8.46
C GLN A 249 -2.72 -35.61 9.21
N SER A 250 -3.81 -35.96 8.52
CA SER A 250 -5.13 -36.15 9.12
C SER A 250 -5.35 -37.55 9.71
N ALA A 251 -4.40 -38.46 9.50
CA ALA A 251 -4.47 -39.86 9.95
C ALA A 251 -3.71 -40.12 11.27
N ILE A 252 -3.04 -39.10 11.81
CA ILE A 252 -2.30 -39.10 13.08
C ILE A 252 -3.12 -38.30 14.11
#